data_AF-A0A969WM13-F1
#
_entry.id   AF-A0A969WM13-F1
#
_cell.length_a   1.000
_cell.length_b   1.000
_cell.length_c   1.000
_cell.angle_alpha   90.00
_cell.angle_beta   90.00
_cell.angle_gamma   90.00
#
_symmetry.space_group_name_H-M   'P 1'
#
loop_
_entity.id
_entity.type
_entity.pdbx_description
1 polymer ?
#
loop_
_entity_poly.entity_id
_entity_poly.type
_entity_poly.pdbx_seq_one_letter_code
_entity_poly.pdbx_strand_id
1 'polypeptide(L)'
;FKKLQILCNKCFGVFPENKRNYKRKLFSTNGSFTETKKMRLYQAHCIIGNSAYSYKDEKRLAFLLLTNLLAGAGMNSRLNLLLREKHGITYNIEASYIPYLETGNFSLYFGTDISNLEKSIELIHKDLLKLCNQELGSLQLSKAKKQIIGQMAISAENHANLLLSVGKSFLIFDDIEDVNKIYAKINQITAKDIMEVANEICYPDKLSTLVFK
;
A
#
# COMPACT_ATOMS: atom_id res chain seq x y z
N PHE A 1 -1.73 7.85 35.01
CA PHE A 1 -1.53 9.11 34.25
C PHE A 1 -0.69 10.18 34.96
N LYS A 2 -0.94 10.58 36.22
CA LYS A 2 -0.18 11.66 36.91
C LYS A 2 1.37 11.52 36.85
N LYS A 3 1.91 10.32 37.08
CA LYS A 3 3.37 10.07 37.00
C LYS A 3 3.95 10.33 35.60
N LEU A 4 3.20 9.98 34.54
CA LEU A 4 3.62 10.21 33.16
C LEU A 4 3.63 11.71 32.82
N GLN A 5 2.59 12.45 33.22
CA GLN A 5 2.54 13.90 33.02
C GLN A 5 3.71 14.62 33.71
N ILE A 6 4.05 14.21 34.94
CA ILE A 6 5.21 14.77 35.67
C ILE A 6 6.51 14.52 34.89
N LEU A 7 6.71 13.30 34.38
CA LEU A 7 7.89 12.96 33.57
C LEU A 7 7.92 13.76 32.25
N CYS A 8 6.81 13.84 31.52
CA CYS A 8 6.73 14.62 30.29
C CYS A 8 7.03 16.10 30.54
N ASN A 9 6.45 16.70 31.59
CA ASN A 9 6.73 18.10 31.94
C ASN A 9 8.19 18.30 32.35
N LYS A 10 8.78 17.37 33.11
CA LYS A 10 10.19 17.43 33.49
C LYS A 10 11.12 17.36 32.27
N CYS A 11 10.82 16.50 31.31
CA CYS A 11 11.68 16.27 30.14
C CYS A 11 11.46 17.29 29.01
N PHE A 12 10.21 17.72 28.79
CA PHE A 12 9.82 18.48 27.60
C PHE A 12 9.20 19.85 27.90
N GLY A 13 8.81 20.14 29.14
CA GLY A 13 8.13 21.39 29.50
C GLY A 13 9.02 22.64 29.42
N VAL A 14 10.33 22.46 29.24
CA VAL A 14 11.30 23.55 29.04
C VAL A 14 11.35 24.05 27.60
N PHE A 15 10.81 23.30 26.64
CA PHE A 15 10.84 23.69 25.23
C PHE A 15 9.59 24.52 24.90
N PRO A 16 9.76 25.70 24.26
CA PRO A 16 8.63 26.49 23.82
C PRO A 16 7.85 25.76 22.72
N GLU A 17 6.55 26.01 22.64
CA GLU A 17 5.73 25.46 21.58
C GLU A 17 6.19 26.01 20.21
N ASN A 18 6.46 25.11 19.27
CA ASN A 18 6.77 25.47 17.89
C ASN A 18 5.58 25.13 16.99
N LYS A 19 4.71 26.12 16.78
CA LYS A 19 3.56 25.96 15.88
C LYS A 19 4.00 26.02 14.42
N ARG A 20 3.35 25.19 13.61
CA ARG A 20 3.60 25.16 12.17
C ARG A 20 3.00 26.41 11.51
N ASN A 21 3.87 27.25 10.95
CA ASN A 21 3.48 28.55 10.39
C ASN A 21 3.36 28.58 8.85
N TYR A 22 3.40 27.41 8.18
CA TYR A 22 3.30 27.33 6.72
C TYR A 22 2.32 26.25 6.27
N LYS A 23 1.60 26.53 5.18
CA LYS A 23 0.74 25.57 4.50
C LYS A 23 1.59 24.68 3.58
N ARG A 24 1.30 23.38 3.57
CA ARG A 24 1.97 22.43 2.68
C ARG A 24 1.46 22.66 1.25
N LYS A 25 2.35 22.64 0.25
CA LYS A 25 1.91 22.62 -1.16
C LYS A 25 1.33 21.23 -1.44
N LEU A 26 0.13 21.19 -2.03
CA LEU A 26 -0.50 19.93 -2.42
C LEU A 26 0.32 19.28 -3.53
N PHE A 27 0.46 17.96 -3.43
CA PHE A 27 1.07 17.16 -4.48
C PHE A 27 0.09 17.04 -5.66
N SER A 28 0.58 17.27 -6.88
CA SER A 28 -0.15 17.01 -8.11
C SER A 28 0.72 16.16 -9.03
N THR A 29 0.13 15.15 -9.64
CA THR A 29 0.76 14.33 -10.68
C THR A 29 0.52 14.97 -12.05
N ASN A 30 1.50 14.86 -12.95
CA ASN A 30 1.39 15.34 -14.33
C ASN A 30 0.87 14.24 -15.29
N GLY A 31 0.10 13.28 -14.76
CA GLY A 31 -0.32 12.09 -15.49
C GLY A 31 0.64 10.92 -15.33
N SER A 32 0.38 9.84 -16.08
CA SER A 32 1.24 8.67 -16.14
C SER A 32 2.45 8.90 -17.04
N PHE A 33 3.55 8.21 -16.76
CA PHE A 33 4.75 8.25 -17.58
C PHE A 33 5.35 6.86 -17.74
N THR A 34 6.12 6.65 -18.81
CA THR A 34 6.92 5.45 -19.00
C THR A 34 8.37 5.86 -19.26
N GLU A 35 9.27 5.49 -18.36
CA GLU A 35 10.69 5.78 -18.47
C GLU A 35 11.52 4.50 -18.42
N THR A 36 12.59 4.47 -19.21
CA THR A 36 13.58 3.39 -19.18
C THR A 36 14.97 3.96 -19.05
N LYS A 37 15.69 3.56 -18.00
CA LYS A 37 17.07 3.95 -17.71
C LYS A 37 18.02 2.81 -18.04
N LYS A 38 18.98 3.08 -18.92
CA LYS A 38 20.02 2.12 -19.30
C LYS A 38 21.07 2.01 -18.20
N MET A 39 21.27 0.82 -17.66
CA MET A 39 22.26 0.53 -16.61
C MET A 39 22.92 -0.83 -16.88
N ARG A 40 24.15 -1.04 -16.39
CA ARG A 40 24.81 -2.34 -16.49
C ARG A 40 24.34 -3.25 -15.35
N LEU A 41 23.20 -3.90 -15.54
CA LEU A 41 22.57 -4.79 -14.57
C LEU A 41 22.42 -6.21 -15.15
N TYR A 42 22.50 -7.22 -14.29
CA TYR A 42 22.23 -8.61 -14.68
C TYR A 42 20.74 -8.90 -14.83
N GLN A 43 19.90 -8.16 -14.10
CA GLN A 43 18.44 -8.24 -14.15
C GLN A 43 17.86 -6.87 -14.47
N ALA A 44 16.72 -6.87 -15.17
CA ALA A 44 15.91 -5.69 -15.30
C ALA A 44 15.08 -5.50 -14.02
N HIS A 45 15.05 -4.27 -13.51
CA HIS A 45 14.22 -3.88 -12.39
C HIS A 45 13.10 -2.98 -12.89
N CYS A 46 11.87 -3.28 -12.51
CA CYS A 46 10.70 -2.53 -12.96
C CYS A 46 9.87 -2.09 -11.75
N ILE A 47 9.44 -0.83 -11.79
CA ILE A 47 8.51 -0.24 -10.84
C ILE A 47 7.29 0.23 -11.64
N ILE A 48 6.11 -0.27 -11.29
CA ILE A 48 4.83 0.16 -11.86
C ILE A 48 4.00 0.74 -10.74
N GLY A 49 3.50 1.96 -10.86
CA GLY A 49 2.84 2.61 -9.73
C GLY A 49 2.03 3.84 -10.10
N ASN A 50 1.35 4.41 -9.11
CA ASN A 50 0.53 5.60 -9.26
C ASN A 50 0.42 6.34 -7.91
N SER A 51 0.03 7.62 -7.94
CA SER A 51 -0.48 8.28 -6.76
C SER A 51 -1.74 7.58 -6.26
N ALA A 52 -1.84 7.42 -4.95
CA ALA A 52 -2.90 6.68 -4.28
C ALA A 52 -3.56 7.52 -3.17
N TYR A 53 -4.45 6.90 -2.41
CA TYR A 53 -5.20 7.56 -1.36
C TYR A 53 -4.32 8.04 -0.19
N SER A 54 -4.71 9.16 0.42
CA SER A 54 -4.10 9.69 1.64
C SER A 54 -4.59 8.98 2.90
N TYR A 55 -4.01 9.30 4.06
CA TYR A 55 -4.53 8.80 5.35
C TYR A 55 -5.97 9.20 5.64
N LYS A 56 -6.42 10.35 5.12
CA LYS A 56 -7.75 10.90 5.42
C LYS A 56 -8.85 10.31 4.55
N ASP A 57 -8.46 9.62 3.47
CA ASP A 57 -9.40 9.05 2.52
C ASP A 57 -10.02 7.76 3.07
N GLU A 58 -11.33 7.61 2.93
CA GLU A 58 -12.06 6.43 3.40
C GLU A 58 -11.74 5.17 2.56
N LYS A 59 -11.41 5.35 1.28
CA LYS A 59 -11.06 4.25 0.35
C LYS A 59 -9.70 3.64 0.64
N ARG A 60 -8.88 4.25 1.52
CA ARG A 60 -7.53 3.77 1.88
C ARG A 60 -7.51 2.32 2.37
N LEU A 61 -8.54 1.88 3.11
CA LEU A 61 -8.58 0.53 3.67
C LEU A 61 -8.93 -0.51 2.60
N ALA A 62 -9.86 -0.18 1.70
CA ALA A 62 -10.14 -0.99 0.51
C ALA A 62 -8.89 -1.13 -0.36
N PHE A 63 -8.15 -0.04 -0.55
CA PHE A 63 -6.93 -0.06 -1.35
C PHE A 63 -5.77 -0.80 -0.67
N LEU A 64 -5.63 -0.67 0.66
CA LEU A 64 -4.68 -1.46 1.43
C LEU A 64 -4.96 -2.97 1.30
N LEU A 65 -6.24 -3.36 1.37
CA LEU A 65 -6.66 -4.74 1.15
C LEU A 65 -6.34 -5.22 -0.27
N LEU A 66 -6.60 -4.39 -1.29
CA LEU A 66 -6.24 -4.69 -2.68
C LEU A 66 -4.72 -4.87 -2.86
N THR A 67 -3.90 -3.99 -2.27
CA THR A 67 -2.43 -4.05 -2.34
C THR A 67 -1.92 -5.35 -1.71
N ASN A 68 -2.47 -5.74 -0.55
CA ASN A 68 -2.12 -6.99 0.11
C ASN A 68 -2.48 -8.23 -0.75
N LEU A 69 -3.65 -8.21 -1.41
CA LEU A 69 -4.08 -9.26 -2.33
C LEU A 69 -3.15 -9.41 -3.55
N LEU A 70 -2.70 -8.29 -4.12
CA LEU A 70 -1.85 -8.25 -5.32
C LEU A 70 -0.48 -8.87 -5.06
N ALA A 71 0.31 -8.26 -4.17
CA ALA A 71 1.65 -8.73 -3.81
C ALA A 71 2.06 -8.31 -2.40
N GLY A 72 1.18 -8.53 -1.41
CA GLY A 72 1.54 -8.40 0.00
C GLY A 72 2.52 -9.48 0.49
N ALA A 73 2.86 -9.45 1.77
CA ALA A 73 3.90 -10.28 2.40
C ALA A 73 3.72 -11.82 2.31
N GLY A 74 2.61 -12.31 1.75
CA GLY A 74 2.40 -13.75 1.52
C GLY A 74 2.88 -14.16 0.14
N MET A 75 3.74 -15.18 0.06
CA MET A 75 4.15 -15.79 -1.21
C MET A 75 2.98 -16.37 -2.05
N ASN A 76 1.81 -16.53 -1.44
CA ASN A 76 0.57 -16.95 -2.10
C ASN A 76 -0.23 -15.77 -2.68
N SER A 77 0.37 -14.57 -2.75
CA SER A 77 -0.29 -13.41 -3.37
C SER A 77 -0.53 -13.65 -4.85
N ARG A 78 -1.50 -12.93 -5.40
CA ARG A 78 -1.98 -13.14 -6.76
C ARG A 78 -0.88 -13.02 -7.81
N LEU A 79 -0.02 -12.00 -7.69
CA LEU A 79 1.06 -11.77 -8.64
C LEU A 79 2.26 -12.70 -8.43
N ASN A 80 2.54 -13.13 -7.19
CA ASN A 80 3.56 -14.15 -6.94
C ASN A 80 3.16 -15.47 -7.59
N LEU A 81 1.91 -15.92 -7.42
CA LEU A 81 1.42 -17.13 -8.09
C LEU A 81 1.45 -16.99 -9.63
N LEU A 82 1.11 -15.82 -10.16
CA LEU A 82 1.12 -15.57 -11.60
C LEU A 82 2.52 -15.59 -12.20
N LEU A 83 3.46 -14.81 -11.65
CA LEU A 83 4.77 -14.63 -12.26
C LEU A 83 5.77 -15.70 -11.84
N ARG A 84 5.79 -16.10 -10.57
CA ARG A 84 6.75 -17.05 -10.02
C ARG A 84 6.31 -18.49 -10.24
N GLU A 85 5.12 -18.85 -9.77
CA GLU A 85 4.67 -20.26 -9.80
C GLU A 85 4.20 -20.70 -11.19
N LYS A 86 3.39 -19.88 -11.86
CA LYS A 86 2.80 -20.26 -13.16
C LYS A 86 3.74 -20.04 -14.34
N HIS A 87 4.56 -18.99 -14.31
CA HIS A 87 5.40 -18.59 -15.43
C HIS A 87 6.90 -18.71 -15.18
N GLY A 88 7.36 -18.76 -13.92
CA GLY A 88 8.78 -18.90 -13.59
C GLY A 88 9.66 -17.73 -14.06
N ILE A 89 9.09 -16.54 -14.27
CA ILE A 89 9.80 -15.40 -14.90
C ILE A 89 10.34 -14.38 -13.92
N THR A 90 9.86 -14.37 -12.67
CA THR A 90 10.27 -13.40 -11.65
C THR A 90 10.48 -14.11 -10.32
N TYR A 91 11.58 -13.81 -9.64
CA TYR A 91 11.88 -14.38 -8.32
C TYR A 91 11.20 -13.63 -7.17
N ASN A 92 11.05 -12.31 -7.30
CA ASN A 92 10.38 -11.48 -6.30
C ASN A 92 9.50 -10.42 -6.96
N ILE A 93 8.24 -10.34 -6.52
CA ILE A 93 7.33 -9.24 -6.81
C ILE A 93 6.67 -8.77 -5.52
N GLU A 94 6.69 -7.46 -5.29
CA GLU A 94 6.18 -6.83 -4.07
C GLU A 94 5.25 -5.66 -4.43
N ALA A 95 4.16 -5.53 -3.69
CA ALA A 95 3.27 -4.39 -3.74
C ALA A 95 3.42 -3.57 -2.46
N SER A 96 3.61 -2.26 -2.63
CA SER A 96 3.71 -1.30 -1.53
C SER A 96 2.66 -0.22 -1.70
N TYR A 97 1.97 0.08 -0.60
CA TYR A 97 1.09 1.23 -0.48
C TYR A 97 1.48 2.04 0.74
N ILE A 98 1.93 3.27 0.51
CA ILE A 98 2.37 4.21 1.56
C ILE A 98 1.44 5.43 1.51
N PRO A 99 0.45 5.52 2.41
CA PRO A 99 -0.30 6.75 2.58
C PRO A 99 0.58 7.84 3.20
N TYR A 100 0.41 9.06 2.70
CA TYR A 100 0.87 10.32 3.29
C TYR A 100 -0.34 11.18 3.69
N LEU A 101 -0.10 12.34 4.29
CA LEU A 101 -1.18 13.20 4.80
C LEU A 101 -2.09 13.74 3.68
N GLU A 102 -1.51 14.09 2.53
CA GLU A 102 -2.22 14.75 1.41
C GLU A 102 -2.40 13.86 0.18
N THR A 103 -1.64 12.76 0.09
CA THR A 103 -1.64 11.82 -1.04
C THR A 103 -1.15 10.46 -0.55
N GLY A 104 -1.08 9.46 -1.42
CA GLY A 104 -0.41 8.19 -1.17
C GLY A 104 0.45 7.77 -2.35
N ASN A 105 1.32 6.80 -2.13
CA ASN A 105 2.09 6.15 -3.17
C ASN A 105 1.70 4.68 -3.24
N PHE A 106 1.35 4.21 -4.44
CA PHE A 106 1.24 2.81 -4.76
C PHE A 106 2.37 2.43 -5.72
N SER A 107 3.06 1.33 -5.44
CA SER A 107 4.08 0.77 -6.32
C SER A 107 4.10 -0.75 -6.28
N LEU A 108 4.27 -1.33 -7.45
CA LEU A 108 4.63 -2.73 -7.68
C LEU A 108 6.08 -2.75 -8.13
N TYR A 109 6.91 -3.51 -7.44
CA TYR A 109 8.30 -3.71 -7.78
C TYR A 109 8.55 -5.16 -8.15
N PHE A 110 9.30 -5.40 -9.22
CA PHE A 110 9.80 -6.74 -9.55
C PHE A 110 11.15 -6.69 -10.26
N GLY A 111 11.92 -7.78 -10.10
CA GLY A 111 13.18 -8.02 -10.80
C GLY A 111 13.10 -9.29 -11.65
N THR A 112 13.50 -9.20 -12.92
CA THR A 112 13.42 -10.30 -13.90
C THR A 112 14.57 -10.25 -14.88
N ASP A 113 14.81 -11.34 -15.61
CA ASP A 113 15.76 -11.35 -16.73
C ASP A 113 15.29 -10.37 -17.82
N ILE A 114 16.24 -9.71 -18.49
CA ILE A 114 15.95 -8.69 -19.51
C ILE A 114 15.03 -9.25 -20.61
N SER A 115 15.21 -10.52 -20.99
CA SER A 115 14.38 -11.21 -21.99
C SER A 115 12.93 -11.43 -21.56
N ASN A 116 12.65 -11.44 -20.25
CA ASN A 116 11.33 -11.68 -19.67
C ASN A 116 10.61 -10.40 -19.23
N LEU A 117 11.27 -9.23 -19.33
CA LEU A 117 10.75 -7.96 -18.85
C LEU A 117 9.40 -7.59 -19.48
N GLU A 118 9.33 -7.57 -20.81
CA GLU A 118 8.11 -7.14 -21.52
C GLU A 118 6.93 -8.07 -21.23
N LYS A 119 7.19 -9.39 -21.22
CA LYS A 119 6.20 -10.41 -20.85
C LYS A 119 5.71 -10.24 -19.41
N SER A 120 6.59 -9.90 -18.48
CA SER A 120 6.23 -9.66 -17.07
C SER A 120 5.31 -8.45 -16.93
N ILE A 121 5.65 -7.35 -17.60
CA ILE A 121 4.83 -6.13 -17.64
C ILE A 121 3.44 -6.43 -18.22
N GLU A 122 3.37 -7.13 -19.35
CA GLU A 122 2.11 -7.51 -19.99
C GLU A 122 1.21 -8.34 -19.05
N LEU A 123 1.78 -9.37 -18.40
CA LEU A 123 1.05 -10.23 -17.47
C LEU A 123 0.51 -9.45 -16.27
N ILE A 124 1.28 -8.52 -15.71
CA ILE A 124 0.85 -7.65 -14.61
C ILE A 124 -0.32 -6.78 -15.07
N HIS A 125 -0.19 -6.05 -16.19
CA HIS A 125 -1.27 -5.19 -16.68
C HIS A 125 -2.54 -5.99 -16.97
N LYS A 126 -2.42 -7.19 -17.57
CA LYS A 126 -3.56 -8.07 -17.83
C LYS A 126 -4.26 -8.51 -16.56
N ASP A 127 -3.52 -8.79 -15.49
CA ASP A 127 -4.11 -9.18 -14.20
C ASP A 127 -4.76 -8.00 -13.48
N LEU A 128 -4.13 -6.82 -13.48
CA LEU A 128 -4.71 -5.60 -12.94
C LEU A 128 -6.01 -5.21 -13.66
N LEU A 129 -6.03 -5.33 -14.99
CA LEU A 129 -7.22 -5.05 -15.78
C LEU A 129 -8.39 -6.00 -15.46
N LYS A 130 -8.11 -7.27 -15.12
CA LYS A 130 -9.15 -8.19 -14.63
C LYS A 130 -9.77 -7.71 -13.33
N LEU A 131 -8.95 -7.19 -12.40
CA LEU A 131 -9.45 -6.63 -11.14
C LEU A 131 -10.27 -5.34 -11.33
N CYS A 132 -9.99 -4.59 -12.40
CA CYS A 132 -10.78 -3.43 -12.78
C CYS A 132 -12.14 -3.85 -13.38
N ASN A 133 -12.19 -4.96 -14.12
CA ASN A 133 -13.38 -5.34 -14.89
C ASN A 133 -14.24 -6.44 -14.26
N GLN A 134 -13.75 -7.10 -13.20
CA GLN A 134 -14.42 -8.24 -12.58
C GLN A 134 -14.34 -8.14 -11.05
N GLU A 135 -15.50 -8.19 -10.41
CA GLU A 135 -15.59 -8.27 -8.95
C GLU A 135 -14.91 -9.54 -8.42
N LEU A 136 -14.30 -9.43 -7.23
CA LEU A 136 -13.74 -10.59 -6.55
C LEU A 136 -14.84 -11.57 -6.13
N GLY A 137 -14.56 -12.87 -6.27
CA GLY A 137 -15.42 -13.89 -5.71
C GLY A 137 -15.50 -13.78 -4.19
N SER A 138 -16.66 -14.12 -3.61
CA SER A 138 -16.92 -14.04 -2.17
C SER A 138 -15.86 -14.74 -1.31
N LEU A 139 -15.42 -15.93 -1.75
CA LEU A 139 -14.36 -16.69 -1.07
C LEU A 139 -13.00 -15.98 -1.12
N GLN A 140 -12.66 -15.37 -2.27
CA GLN A 140 -11.39 -14.65 -2.43
C GLN A 140 -11.36 -13.40 -1.53
N LEU A 141 -12.44 -12.63 -1.52
CA LEU A 141 -12.57 -11.45 -0.66
C LEU A 141 -12.52 -11.83 0.83
N SER A 142 -13.23 -12.88 1.24
CA SER A 142 -13.20 -13.37 2.62
C SER A 142 -11.80 -13.77 3.06
N LYS A 143 -11.05 -14.50 2.21
CA LYS A 143 -9.66 -14.88 2.47
C LYS A 143 -8.74 -13.66 2.61
N ALA A 144 -8.85 -12.69 1.70
CA ALA A 144 -8.04 -11.48 1.73
C ALA A 144 -8.27 -10.68 3.03
N LYS A 145 -9.53 -10.50 3.45
CA LYS A 145 -9.90 -9.83 4.71
C LYS A 145 -9.29 -10.54 5.92
N LYS A 146 -9.44 -11.86 6.01
CA LYS A 146 -8.88 -12.65 7.12
C LYS A 146 -7.36 -12.55 7.18
N GLN A 147 -6.70 -12.58 6.03
CA GLN A 147 -5.24 -12.47 5.94
C GLN A 147 -4.73 -11.14 6.51
N ILE A 148 -5.29 -10.02 6.06
CA ILE A 148 -4.81 -8.71 6.52
C ILE A 148 -5.13 -8.47 8.01
N ILE A 149 -6.31 -8.91 8.49
CA ILE A 149 -6.68 -8.83 9.90
C ILE A 149 -5.71 -9.65 10.75
N GLY A 150 -5.37 -10.87 10.32
CA GLY A 150 -4.38 -11.72 11.01
C GLY A 150 -3.00 -11.06 11.09
N GLN A 151 -2.52 -10.46 9.99
CA GLN A 151 -1.25 -9.73 9.97
C GLN A 151 -1.25 -8.53 10.92
N MET A 152 -2.35 -7.79 10.99
CA MET A 152 -2.52 -6.67 11.93
C MET A 152 -2.57 -7.14 13.38
N ALA A 153 -3.23 -8.25 13.67
CA ALA A 153 -3.33 -8.82 15.02
C ALA A 153 -1.94 -9.22 15.55
N ILE A 154 -1.15 -9.95 14.75
CA ILE A 154 0.23 -10.34 15.12
C ILE A 154 1.10 -9.09 15.35
N SER A 155 0.95 -8.07 14.51
CA SER A 155 1.72 -6.83 14.63
C SER A 155 1.41 -6.06 15.93
N ALA A 156 0.20 -6.19 16.45
CA ALA A 156 -0.27 -5.53 17.67
C ALA A 156 0.22 -6.18 18.98
N GLU A 157 0.71 -7.43 18.94
CA GLU A 157 1.28 -8.11 20.11
C GLU A 157 2.58 -7.44 20.59
N ASN A 158 3.29 -6.75 19.70
CA ASN A 158 4.45 -5.96 20.06
C ASN A 158 4.02 -4.60 20.62
N HIS A 159 4.15 -4.42 21.95
CA HIS A 159 3.80 -3.18 22.65
C HIS A 159 4.48 -1.92 22.08
N ALA A 160 5.70 -2.03 21.55
CA ALA A 160 6.37 -0.88 20.93
C ALA A 160 5.70 -0.49 19.60
N ASN A 161 5.33 -1.47 18.77
CA ASN A 161 4.57 -1.23 17.54
C ASN A 161 3.18 -0.67 17.84
N LEU A 162 2.53 -1.16 18.90
CA LEU A 162 1.24 -0.63 19.35
C LEU A 162 1.36 0.85 19.74
N LEU A 163 2.36 1.22 20.55
CA LEU A 163 2.57 2.62 20.96
C LEU A 163 2.89 3.54 19.77
N LEU A 164 3.70 3.07 18.81
CA LEU A 164 3.97 3.82 17.57
C LEU A 164 2.70 4.00 16.73
N SER A 165 1.86 2.96 16.64
CA SER A 165 0.57 3.03 15.93
C SER A 165 -0.39 4.03 16.58
N VAL A 166 -0.50 3.99 17.91
CA VAL A 166 -1.31 4.94 18.69
C VAL A 166 -0.82 6.38 18.50
N GLY A 167 0.49 6.61 18.64
CA GLY A 167 1.07 7.93 18.44
C GLY A 167 0.84 8.45 17.02
N LYS A 168 0.98 7.58 16.02
CA LYS A 168 0.71 7.93 14.62
C LYS A 168 -0.77 8.24 14.38
N SER A 169 -1.70 7.46 14.94
CA SER A 169 -3.14 7.71 14.85
C SER A 169 -3.48 9.09 15.42
N PHE A 170 -2.98 9.38 16.62
CA PHE A 170 -3.22 10.66 17.28
C PHE A 170 -2.66 11.84 16.45
N LEU A 171 -1.43 11.72 15.93
CA LEU A 171 -0.84 12.78 15.10
C LEU A 171 -1.58 13.06 13.77
N ILE A 172 -2.27 12.05 13.23
CA ILE A 172 -2.92 12.15 11.91
C ILE A 172 -4.41 12.50 12.04
N PHE A 173 -5.10 11.91 13.01
CA PHE A 173 -6.55 11.96 13.15
C PHE A 173 -7.03 12.70 14.40
N ASP A 174 -6.11 13.12 15.29
CA ASP A 174 -6.43 13.66 16.61
C ASP A 174 -7.31 12.69 17.45
N ASP A 175 -7.25 11.41 17.11
CA ASP A 175 -8.01 10.33 17.72
C ASP A 175 -7.17 9.05 17.75
N ILE A 176 -7.44 8.20 18.75
CA ILE A 176 -6.85 6.87 18.88
C ILE A 176 -7.93 5.88 18.48
N GLU A 177 -7.90 5.49 17.20
CA GLU A 177 -8.89 4.56 16.68
C GLU A 177 -8.63 3.15 17.25
N ASP A 178 -9.67 2.57 17.85
CA ASP A 178 -9.63 1.19 18.33
C ASP A 178 -9.41 0.24 17.15
N VAL A 179 -8.44 -0.67 17.31
CA VAL A 179 -8.11 -1.72 16.35
C VAL A 179 -9.35 -2.53 15.96
N ASN A 180 -10.29 -2.75 16.89
CA ASN A 180 -11.56 -3.44 16.60
C ASN A 180 -12.45 -2.67 15.61
N LYS A 181 -12.44 -1.32 15.66
CA LYS A 181 -13.15 -0.49 14.67
C LYS A 181 -12.51 -0.62 13.30
N ILE A 182 -11.18 -0.69 13.22
CA ILE A 182 -10.46 -0.93 11.96
C ILE A 182 -10.84 -2.29 11.39
N TYR A 183 -10.91 -3.34 12.22
CA TYR A 183 -11.35 -4.67 11.78
C TYR A 183 -12.80 -4.67 11.28
N ALA A 184 -13.70 -3.95 11.95
CA ALA A 184 -15.08 -3.78 11.51
C ALA A 184 -15.14 -3.10 10.13
N LYS A 185 -14.37 -2.02 9.93
CA LYS A 185 -14.27 -1.32 8.63
C LYS A 185 -13.75 -2.26 7.54
N ILE A 186 -12.69 -3.03 7.80
CA ILE A 186 -12.17 -4.02 6.84
C ILE A 186 -13.21 -5.08 6.49
N ASN A 187 -13.99 -5.54 7.47
CA ASN A 187 -15.03 -6.53 7.25
C ASN A 187 -16.21 -6.00 6.42
N GLN A 188 -16.48 -4.70 6.45
CA GLN A 188 -17.53 -4.07 5.66
C GLN A 188 -17.16 -3.87 4.17
N ILE A 189 -15.87 -3.88 3.82
CA ILE A 189 -15.40 -3.68 2.43
C ILE A 189 -16.06 -4.69 1.48
N THR A 190 -16.70 -4.22 0.42
CA THR A 190 -17.37 -5.07 -0.56
C THR A 190 -16.47 -5.40 -1.75
N ALA A 191 -16.88 -6.35 -2.59
CA ALA A 191 -16.16 -6.65 -3.84
C ALA A 191 -16.20 -5.47 -4.83
N LYS A 192 -17.29 -4.67 -4.78
CA LYS A 192 -17.45 -3.44 -5.56
C LYS A 192 -16.46 -2.38 -5.12
N ASP A 193 -16.28 -2.19 -3.82
CA ASP A 193 -15.31 -1.22 -3.29
C ASP A 193 -13.89 -1.55 -3.79
N ILE A 194 -13.53 -2.84 -3.84
CA ILE A 194 -12.24 -3.29 -4.38
C ILE A 194 -12.10 -3.00 -5.87
N MET A 195 -13.15 -3.30 -6.66
CA MET A 195 -13.16 -3.02 -8.09
C MET A 195 -13.10 -1.52 -8.37
N GLU A 196 -13.80 -0.71 -7.57
CA GLU A 196 -13.79 0.75 -7.67
C GLU A 196 -12.38 1.31 -7.44
N VAL A 197 -11.72 0.94 -6.33
CA VAL A 197 -10.36 1.42 -6.06
C VAL A 197 -9.33 0.89 -7.07
N ALA A 198 -9.56 -0.31 -7.63
CA ALA A 198 -8.75 -0.84 -8.72
C ALA A 198 -8.88 0.02 -9.99
N ASN A 199 -10.10 0.40 -10.38
CA ASN A 199 -10.33 1.30 -11.52
C ASN A 199 -9.76 2.71 -11.29
N GLU A 200 -9.81 3.19 -10.05
CA GLU A 200 -9.30 4.52 -9.72
C GLU A 200 -7.78 4.60 -9.81
N ILE A 201 -7.05 3.59 -9.34
CA ILE A 201 -5.58 3.65 -9.19
C ILE A 201 -4.82 2.71 -10.13
N CYS A 202 -5.32 1.49 -10.34
CA CYS A 202 -4.61 0.40 -11.02
C CYS A 202 -4.96 0.24 -12.50
N TYR A 203 -5.82 1.09 -13.04
CA TYR A 203 -6.15 1.06 -14.47
C TYR A 203 -4.88 1.35 -15.31
N PRO A 204 -4.58 0.56 -16.36
CA PRO A 204 -3.30 0.65 -17.09
C PRO A 204 -2.88 2.07 -17.51
N ASP A 205 -3.81 2.88 -18.00
CA ASP A 205 -3.54 4.24 -18.49
C ASP A 205 -3.11 5.21 -17.38
N LYS A 206 -3.41 4.90 -16.13
CA LYS A 206 -3.06 5.71 -14.95
C LYS A 206 -1.73 5.30 -14.33
N LEU A 207 -1.21 4.14 -14.70
CA LEU A 207 0.02 3.61 -14.12
C LEU A 207 1.24 4.22 -14.80
N SER A 208 2.18 4.69 -13.99
CA SER A 208 3.51 5.04 -14.44
C SER A 208 4.43 3.83 -14.33
N THR A 209 5.35 3.69 -15.29
CA THR A 209 6.31 2.59 -15.35
C THR A 209 7.74 3.13 -15.41
N LEU A 210 8.60 2.65 -14.52
CA LEU A 210 10.02 2.96 -14.52
C LEU A 210 10.83 1.67 -14.60
N VAL A 211 11.64 1.54 -15.65
CA VAL A 211 12.49 0.38 -15.90
C VAL A 211 13.95 0.75 -15.78
N PHE A 212 14.74 -0.10 -15.12
CA PHE A 212 16.20 -0.09 -15.15
C PHE A 212 16.66 -1.38 -15.83
N LYS A 213 17.36 -1.27 -16.97
CA LYS A 213 17.84 -2.43 -17.76
C LYS A 213 19.12 -2.16 -18.53
#